data_AF-A0A2V5WLM0-F1
#
_entry.id   AF-A0A2V5WLM0-F1
#
_cell.length_a   1.000
_cell.length_b   1.000
_cell.length_c   1.000
_cell.angle_alpha   90.00
_cell.angle_beta   90.00
_cell.angle_gamma   90.00
#
_symmetry.space_group_name_H-M   'P 1'
#
loop_
_entity.id
_entity.type
_entity.pdbx_description
1 polymer ?
#
loop_
_entity_poly.entity_id
_entity_poly.type
_entity_poly.pdbx_seq_one_letter_code
_entity_poly.pdbx_strand_id
1 'polypeptide(L)'
;MERKSGLILEMLSATEPLRKPYFGPIVPAHTNRNDLDLVCDAAKDGLIAGRMDWQRPILFVNAVSYRGLRSAAELAERLEKTAQANGWRDRASDLKQAWGKAFDSSEADNERTYICGLYPTWVVSDKVTFQKKLADRREMSHDDGDRVKDKPLWTYFNVAEAHQWLALGQPDKAWNDLRWFWDNQASPGLFTWWEGSGEENTFHRWEQARGWVAPSHVTPHYWTAAEMLLLQLDMLAYLDESGSEPTLVIGAGVPKEWLDMTMNIKGLSTRLGKVDWEWRKGKMTVWLRGEKCAVKLGPAFKPDTKVKVKH
;
A
#
# COMPACT_ATOMS: atom_id res chain seq x y z
N MET A 1 4.35 -17.59 -10.98
CA MET A 1 5.20 -16.39 -11.19
C MET A 1 5.32 -16.02 -12.67
N GLU A 2 5.77 -16.93 -13.53
CA GLU A 2 6.22 -16.65 -14.90
C GLU A 2 5.19 -15.93 -15.77
N ARG A 3 3.91 -16.34 -15.74
CA ARG A 3 2.84 -15.66 -16.51
C ARG A 3 2.70 -14.17 -16.17
N LYS A 4 2.70 -13.82 -14.88
CA LYS A 4 2.49 -12.42 -14.44
C LYS A 4 3.75 -11.58 -14.66
N SER A 5 4.92 -12.10 -14.29
CA SER A 5 6.19 -11.39 -14.53
C SER A 5 6.47 -11.25 -16.03
N GLY A 6 6.17 -12.27 -16.83
CA GLY A 6 6.28 -12.21 -18.29
C GLY A 6 5.42 -11.11 -18.90
N LEU A 7 4.17 -10.94 -18.41
CA LEU A 7 3.32 -9.83 -18.86
C LEU A 7 3.90 -8.46 -18.48
N ILE A 8 4.50 -8.31 -17.29
CA ILE A 8 5.18 -7.06 -16.90
C ILE A 8 6.34 -6.76 -17.88
N LEU A 9 7.15 -7.76 -18.23
CA LEU A 9 8.25 -7.60 -19.17
C LEU A 9 7.78 -7.30 -20.61
N GLU A 10 6.68 -7.93 -21.04
CA GLU A 10 6.04 -7.65 -22.32
C GLU A 10 5.56 -6.19 -22.37
N MET A 11 4.86 -5.73 -21.31
CA MET A 11 4.41 -4.34 -21.20
C MET A 11 5.57 -3.34 -21.16
N LEU A 12 6.68 -3.66 -20.48
CA LEU A 12 7.88 -2.82 -20.44
C LEU A 12 8.59 -2.68 -21.80
N SER A 13 8.42 -3.68 -22.66
CA SER A 13 9.06 -3.73 -23.98
C SER A 13 8.10 -3.35 -25.12
N ALA A 14 6.86 -3.00 -24.80
CA ALA A 14 5.83 -2.71 -25.78
C ALA A 14 6.15 -1.43 -26.55
N THR A 15 6.32 -1.53 -27.86
CA THR A 15 6.51 -0.36 -28.76
C THR A 15 5.22 0.15 -29.36
N GLU A 16 4.13 -0.62 -29.22
CA GLU A 16 2.78 -0.33 -29.70
C GLU A 16 1.76 -0.73 -28.63
N PRO A 17 0.50 -0.28 -28.69
CA PRO A 17 -0.54 -0.67 -27.74
C PRO A 17 -0.69 -2.20 -27.64
N LEU A 18 -0.53 -2.73 -26.43
CA LEU A 18 -0.69 -4.15 -26.15
C LEU A 18 -2.15 -4.46 -25.84
N ARG A 19 -2.76 -5.33 -26.65
CA ARG A 19 -4.12 -5.84 -26.43
C ARG A 19 -4.10 -7.34 -26.10
N LYS A 20 -4.95 -7.76 -25.17
CA LYS A 20 -5.13 -9.16 -24.79
C LYS A 20 -6.63 -9.48 -24.62
N PRO A 21 -7.09 -10.67 -24.99
CA PRO A 21 -8.48 -11.08 -24.74
C PRO A 21 -8.80 -11.02 -23.24
N TYR A 22 -10.01 -10.55 -22.91
CA TYR A 22 -10.54 -10.59 -21.56
C TYR A 22 -11.51 -11.76 -21.40
N PHE A 23 -11.56 -12.34 -20.20
CA PHE A 23 -12.47 -13.43 -19.85
C PHE A 23 -13.16 -13.07 -18.54
N GLY A 24 -14.50 -13.05 -18.55
CA GLY A 24 -15.30 -12.76 -17.36
C GLY A 24 -16.42 -11.76 -17.62
N PRO A 25 -17.24 -11.50 -16.58
CA PRO A 25 -18.33 -10.54 -16.68
C PRO A 25 -17.78 -9.11 -16.79
N ILE A 26 -18.39 -8.31 -17.66
CA ILE A 26 -18.11 -6.87 -17.78
C ILE A 26 -19.22 -6.12 -17.07
N VAL A 27 -18.86 -5.10 -16.28
CA VAL A 27 -19.82 -4.17 -15.69
C VAL A 27 -20.71 -3.63 -16.80
N PRO A 28 -22.06 -3.74 -16.72
CA PRO A 28 -22.95 -3.45 -17.84
C PRO A 28 -22.70 -2.10 -18.51
N ALA A 29 -22.39 -1.07 -17.71
CA ALA A 29 -22.06 0.29 -18.17
C ALA A 29 -20.84 0.38 -19.11
N HIS A 30 -20.01 -0.66 -19.18
CA HIS A 30 -18.75 -0.68 -19.93
C HIS A 30 -18.74 -1.67 -21.10
N THR A 31 -19.81 -2.44 -21.31
CA THR A 31 -19.88 -3.52 -22.31
C THR A 31 -19.55 -3.07 -23.74
N ASN A 32 -19.85 -1.81 -24.09
CA ASN A 32 -19.67 -1.29 -25.45
C ASN A 32 -18.35 -0.53 -25.66
N ARG A 33 -17.42 -0.58 -24.71
CA ARG A 33 -16.13 0.11 -24.86
C ARG A 33 -15.24 -0.59 -25.88
N ASN A 34 -14.55 0.19 -26.71
CA ASN A 34 -13.62 -0.31 -27.74
C ASN A 34 -12.19 -0.57 -27.22
N ASP A 35 -11.96 -0.32 -25.93
CA ASP A 35 -10.67 -0.47 -25.25
C ASP A 35 -10.74 -1.53 -24.13
N LEU A 36 -11.71 -2.45 -24.14
CA LEU A 36 -11.84 -3.49 -23.12
C LEU A 36 -10.67 -4.48 -23.10
N ASP A 37 -10.08 -4.75 -24.26
CA ASP A 37 -8.93 -5.64 -24.45
C ASP A 37 -7.58 -4.93 -24.33
N LEU A 38 -7.56 -3.60 -24.19
CA LEU A 38 -6.31 -2.84 -24.04
C LEU A 38 -5.69 -3.12 -22.67
N VAL A 39 -4.41 -3.54 -22.65
CA VAL A 39 -3.65 -3.78 -21.43
C VAL A 39 -2.79 -2.57 -21.09
N CYS A 40 -2.01 -2.10 -22.07
CA CYS A 40 -1.21 -0.89 -21.96
C CYS A 40 -1.04 -0.23 -23.33
N ASP A 41 -0.72 1.06 -23.33
CA ASP A 41 -0.18 1.75 -24.49
C ASP A 41 1.32 1.41 -24.64
N ALA A 42 1.98 1.98 -25.65
CA ALA A 42 3.43 1.80 -25.80
C ALA A 42 4.18 2.28 -24.54
N ALA A 43 5.21 1.54 -24.13
CA ALA A 43 6.08 1.93 -23.04
C ALA A 43 6.79 3.25 -23.37
N LYS A 44 7.00 4.08 -22.34
CA LYS A 44 7.67 5.38 -22.48
C LYS A 44 8.66 5.57 -21.34
N ASP A 45 9.85 6.07 -21.64
CA ASP A 45 10.87 6.44 -20.64
C ASP A 45 11.23 5.32 -19.64
N GLY A 46 11.21 4.05 -20.11
CA GLY A 46 11.46 2.88 -19.27
C GLY A 46 10.30 2.49 -18.35
N LEU A 47 9.10 3.04 -18.58
CA LEU A 47 7.90 2.84 -17.78
C LEU A 47 6.76 2.26 -18.61
N ILE A 48 5.92 1.48 -17.94
CA ILE A 48 4.70 0.91 -18.50
C ILE A 48 3.62 1.99 -18.57
N ALA A 49 3.06 2.24 -19.75
CA ALA A 49 1.87 3.07 -19.94
C ALA A 49 0.58 2.24 -19.75
N GLY A 50 0.43 1.65 -18.57
CA GLY A 50 -0.63 0.69 -18.26
C GLY A 50 -1.93 1.33 -17.79
N ARG A 51 -2.93 0.50 -17.53
CA ARG A 51 -4.30 0.92 -17.20
C ARG A 51 -4.69 0.55 -15.79
N MET A 52 -5.45 1.45 -15.16
CA MET A 52 -6.16 1.21 -13.91
C MET A 52 -7.34 2.19 -13.85
N ASP A 53 -8.53 1.71 -13.48
CA ASP A 53 -9.80 2.47 -13.47
C ASP A 53 -10.02 3.33 -14.72
N TRP A 54 -9.76 2.76 -15.89
CA TRP A 54 -9.83 3.43 -17.21
C TRP A 54 -8.83 4.57 -17.45
N GLN A 55 -8.00 4.92 -16.46
CA GLN A 55 -6.94 5.93 -16.54
C GLN A 55 -5.59 5.32 -16.95
N ARG A 56 -4.55 6.15 -17.03
CA ARG A 56 -3.14 5.76 -17.27
C ARG A 56 -2.22 6.26 -16.15
N PRO A 57 -2.40 5.80 -14.89
CA PRO A 57 -1.60 6.29 -13.77
C PRO A 57 -0.18 5.67 -13.83
N ILE A 58 0.73 6.33 -14.52
CA ILE A 58 2.09 5.82 -14.83
C ILE A 58 2.80 5.37 -13.55
N LEU A 59 2.91 6.24 -12.55
CA LEU A 59 3.65 5.91 -11.33
C LEU A 59 3.00 4.77 -10.54
N PHE A 60 1.67 4.67 -10.49
CA PHE A 60 0.99 3.57 -9.80
C PHE A 60 1.24 2.22 -10.46
N VAL A 61 1.03 2.13 -11.78
CA VAL A 61 1.22 0.89 -12.55
C VAL A 61 2.64 0.36 -12.38
N ASN A 62 3.61 1.29 -12.42
CA ASN A 62 5.02 0.95 -12.31
C ASN A 62 5.40 0.58 -10.87
N ALA A 63 4.87 1.26 -9.85
CA ALA A 63 5.09 0.87 -8.45
C ALA A 63 4.59 -0.57 -8.15
N VAL A 64 3.40 -0.92 -8.63
CA VAL A 64 2.86 -2.29 -8.48
C VAL A 64 3.69 -3.30 -9.28
N SER A 65 4.13 -2.94 -10.48
CA SER A 65 4.98 -3.80 -11.32
C SER A 65 6.37 -4.03 -10.70
N TYR A 66 6.98 -3.00 -10.11
CA TYR A 66 8.20 -3.10 -9.29
C TYR A 66 8.03 -4.15 -8.19
N ARG A 67 6.98 -4.01 -7.37
CA ARG A 67 6.68 -4.94 -6.28
C ARG A 67 6.42 -6.35 -6.80
N GLY A 68 5.71 -6.47 -7.92
CA GLY A 68 5.44 -7.73 -8.59
C GLY A 68 6.72 -8.47 -9.01
N LEU A 69 7.66 -7.77 -9.65
CA LEU A 69 8.96 -8.33 -10.03
C LEU A 69 9.80 -8.73 -8.82
N ARG A 70 9.84 -7.90 -7.76
CA ARG A 70 10.52 -8.21 -6.49
C ARG A 70 9.97 -9.49 -5.86
N SER A 71 8.65 -9.59 -5.69
CA SER A 71 8.02 -10.78 -5.12
C SER A 71 8.19 -12.02 -6.00
N ALA A 72 8.22 -11.86 -7.33
CA ALA A 72 8.50 -12.96 -8.23
C ALA A 72 9.95 -13.45 -8.08
N ALA A 73 10.91 -12.55 -7.91
CA ALA A 73 12.31 -12.88 -7.69
C ALA A 73 12.52 -13.64 -6.38
N GLU A 74 11.89 -13.19 -5.29
CA GLU A 74 11.90 -13.88 -3.99
C GLU A 74 11.36 -15.32 -4.11
N LEU A 75 10.25 -15.51 -4.84
CA LEU A 75 9.72 -16.85 -5.07
C LEU A 75 10.64 -17.70 -5.97
N ALA A 76 11.27 -17.10 -7.00
CA ALA A 76 12.19 -17.83 -7.87
C ALA A 76 13.43 -18.30 -7.12
N GLU A 77 13.97 -17.48 -6.23
CA GLU A 77 15.10 -17.86 -5.37
C GLU A 77 14.76 -19.04 -4.47
N ARG A 78 13.57 -19.05 -3.84
CA ARG A 78 13.08 -20.19 -3.04
C ARG A 78 12.86 -21.47 -3.86
N LEU A 79 12.73 -21.35 -5.18
CA LEU A 79 12.62 -22.47 -6.12
C LEU A 79 13.95 -22.75 -6.83
N GLU A 80 15.07 -22.21 -6.33
CA GLU A 80 16.42 -22.42 -6.88
C GLU A 80 16.59 -21.95 -8.34
N LYS A 81 15.70 -21.06 -8.81
CA LYS A 81 15.75 -20.45 -10.15
C LYS A 81 16.56 -19.15 -10.14
N THR A 82 17.81 -19.21 -9.69
CA THR A 82 18.67 -18.05 -9.42
C THR A 82 18.81 -17.09 -10.61
N ALA A 83 18.99 -17.61 -11.82
CA ALA A 83 19.12 -16.75 -13.02
C ALA A 83 17.84 -15.93 -13.30
N GLN A 84 16.65 -16.55 -13.15
CA GLN A 84 15.37 -15.84 -13.30
C GLN A 84 15.17 -14.82 -12.19
N ALA A 85 15.51 -15.19 -10.94
CA ALA A 85 15.43 -14.28 -9.80
C ALA A 85 16.26 -13.02 -10.02
N ASN A 86 17.51 -13.18 -10.46
CA ASN A 86 18.41 -12.06 -10.76
C ASN A 86 17.88 -11.20 -11.91
N GLY A 87 17.42 -11.81 -13.01
CA GLY A 87 16.84 -11.05 -14.13
C GLY A 87 15.62 -10.20 -13.73
N TRP A 88 14.75 -10.71 -12.84
CA TRP A 88 13.63 -9.92 -12.32
C TRP A 88 14.06 -8.84 -11.31
N ARG A 89 15.12 -9.06 -10.53
CA ARG A 89 15.70 -8.03 -9.65
C ARG A 89 16.29 -6.88 -10.45
N ASP A 90 17.02 -7.18 -11.52
CA ASP A 90 17.62 -6.18 -12.40
C ASP A 90 16.52 -5.31 -13.02
N ARG A 91 15.47 -5.93 -13.57
CA ARG A 91 14.32 -5.21 -14.13
C ARG A 91 13.56 -4.39 -13.10
N ALA A 92 13.42 -4.88 -11.87
CA ALA A 92 12.84 -4.10 -10.78
C ALA A 92 13.71 -2.88 -10.44
N SER A 93 15.04 -3.02 -10.44
CA SER A 93 15.98 -1.92 -10.21
C SER A 93 15.86 -0.84 -11.30
N ASP A 94 15.85 -1.26 -12.58
CA ASP A 94 15.66 -0.36 -13.72
C ASP A 94 14.36 0.45 -13.59
N LEU A 95 13.27 -0.25 -13.26
CA LEU A 95 11.95 0.34 -13.11
C LEU A 95 11.88 1.31 -11.92
N LYS A 96 12.53 0.99 -10.80
CA LYS A 96 12.65 1.88 -9.64
C LYS A 96 13.39 3.18 -10.00
N GLN A 97 14.44 3.11 -10.80
CA GLN A 97 15.16 4.29 -11.28
C GLN A 97 14.29 5.14 -12.22
N ALA A 98 13.60 4.52 -13.17
CA ALA A 98 12.69 5.21 -14.08
C ALA A 98 11.52 5.87 -13.33
N TRP A 99 10.97 5.20 -12.32
CA TRP A 99 9.92 5.73 -11.45
C TRP A 99 10.39 6.99 -10.72
N GLY A 100 11.61 6.96 -10.16
CA GLY A 100 12.20 8.12 -9.48
C GLY A 100 12.31 9.34 -10.39
N LYS A 101 12.76 9.16 -11.64
CA LYS A 101 12.82 10.25 -12.63
C LYS A 101 11.44 10.80 -12.98
N ALA A 102 10.45 9.93 -13.15
CA ALA A 102 9.08 10.36 -13.47
C ALA A 102 8.39 11.04 -12.28
N PHE A 103 8.79 10.75 -11.04
CA PHE A 103 8.24 11.41 -9.85
C PHE A 103 8.58 12.91 -9.78
N ASP A 104 9.64 13.34 -10.46
CA ASP A 104 9.99 14.77 -10.59
C ASP A 104 9.17 15.50 -11.67
N SER A 105 8.30 14.79 -12.39
CA SER A 105 7.43 15.34 -13.44
C SER A 105 5.97 15.48 -12.97
N SER A 106 5.09 15.94 -13.88
CA SER A 106 3.64 16.01 -13.66
C SER A 106 2.97 14.64 -13.46
N GLU A 107 3.65 13.53 -13.76
CA GLU A 107 3.14 12.19 -13.47
C GLU A 107 2.89 11.98 -11.96
N ALA A 108 3.58 12.75 -11.10
CA ALA A 108 3.38 12.76 -9.66
C ALA A 108 2.08 13.40 -9.20
N ASP A 109 1.33 14.10 -10.07
CA ASP A 109 0.10 14.80 -9.66
C ASP A 109 -1.11 13.86 -9.54
N ASN A 110 -0.97 12.60 -9.98
CA ASN A 110 -2.00 11.59 -9.80
C ASN A 110 -2.10 11.13 -8.34
N GLU A 111 -3.30 11.14 -7.76
CA GLU A 111 -3.56 10.70 -6.38
C GLU A 111 -3.05 9.28 -6.08
N ARG A 112 -3.08 8.38 -7.08
CA ARG A 112 -2.66 6.98 -6.93
C ARG A 112 -1.16 6.84 -6.69
N THR A 113 -0.37 7.87 -6.96
CA THR A 113 1.06 7.88 -6.66
C THR A 113 1.32 7.78 -5.16
N TYR A 114 0.47 8.40 -4.34
CA TYR A 114 0.69 8.57 -2.90
C TYR A 114 0.12 7.44 -2.05
N ILE A 115 -0.58 6.48 -2.66
CA ILE A 115 -1.09 5.28 -1.97
C ILE A 115 -0.14 4.08 -2.12
N CYS A 116 0.92 4.20 -2.94
CA CYS A 116 1.76 3.07 -3.30
C CYS A 116 3.26 3.34 -3.26
N GLY A 117 3.73 4.50 -2.81
CA GLY A 117 5.14 4.91 -2.87
C GLY A 117 6.08 4.12 -1.94
N LEU A 118 5.83 4.19 -0.63
CA LEU A 118 6.53 3.42 0.39
C LEU A 118 5.74 2.16 0.71
N TYR A 119 4.62 2.27 1.41
CA TYR A 119 3.68 1.16 1.51
C TYR A 119 2.89 1.05 0.20
N PRO A 120 2.59 -0.15 -0.32
CA PRO A 120 3.18 -1.45 0.02
C PRO A 120 4.39 -1.79 -0.87
N THR A 121 4.82 -0.89 -1.77
CA THR A 121 5.73 -1.24 -2.87
C THR A 121 7.20 -0.99 -2.56
N TRP A 122 7.52 0.03 -1.77
CA TRP A 122 8.86 0.53 -1.46
C TRP A 122 9.66 0.96 -2.70
N VAL A 123 8.96 1.49 -3.70
CA VAL A 123 9.58 2.01 -4.94
C VAL A 123 10.28 3.35 -4.71
N VAL A 124 9.83 4.16 -3.75
CA VAL A 124 10.44 5.46 -3.45
C VAL A 124 11.89 5.30 -2.96
N SER A 125 12.81 6.03 -3.58
CA SER A 125 14.20 6.16 -3.14
C SER A 125 14.43 7.48 -2.38
N ASP A 126 13.96 8.60 -2.93
CA ASP A 126 14.03 9.91 -2.29
C ASP A 126 12.82 10.14 -1.38
N LYS A 127 12.97 9.72 -0.12
CA LYS A 127 11.94 9.90 0.91
C LYS A 127 11.69 11.37 1.25
N VAL A 128 12.67 12.26 1.07
CA VAL A 128 12.54 13.68 1.43
C VAL A 128 11.61 14.37 0.45
N THR A 129 11.85 14.21 -0.85
CA THR A 129 10.98 14.78 -1.89
C THR A 129 9.59 14.15 -1.85
N PHE A 130 9.50 12.83 -1.63
CA PHE A 130 8.21 12.16 -1.48
C PHE A 130 7.41 12.70 -0.30
N GLN A 131 8.04 12.84 0.87
CA GLN A 131 7.42 13.40 2.06
C GLN A 131 6.93 14.83 1.82
N LYS A 132 7.71 15.67 1.14
CA LYS A 132 7.31 17.05 0.84
C LYS A 132 6.04 17.09 -0.01
N LYS A 133 6.00 16.38 -1.14
CA LYS A 133 4.81 16.34 -2.01
C LYS A 133 3.59 15.72 -1.31
N LEU A 134 3.81 14.72 -0.45
CA LEU A 134 2.74 14.15 0.38
C LEU A 134 2.22 15.17 1.41
N ALA A 135 3.10 15.99 1.99
CA ALA A 135 2.70 17.08 2.89
C ALA A 135 1.85 18.13 2.18
N ASP A 136 2.24 18.57 0.98
CA ASP A 136 1.47 19.51 0.16
C ASP A 136 0.04 18.98 -0.09
N ARG A 137 -0.11 17.68 -0.35
CA ARG A 137 -1.43 17.03 -0.48
C ARG A 137 -2.23 17.01 0.81
N ARG A 138 -1.56 16.77 1.94
CA ARG A 138 -2.21 16.75 3.24
C ARG A 138 -2.76 18.13 3.59
N GLU A 139 -2.01 19.21 3.35
CA GLU A 139 -2.46 20.59 3.55
C GLU A 139 -3.72 20.92 2.74
N MET A 140 -3.84 20.38 1.52
CA MET A 140 -5.05 20.53 0.71
C MET A 140 -6.26 19.78 1.31
N SER A 141 -6.04 18.55 1.80
CA SER A 141 -7.10 17.63 2.25
C SER A 141 -7.47 17.73 3.74
N HIS A 142 -6.64 18.38 4.57
CA HIS A 142 -6.80 18.44 6.03
C HIS A 142 -6.87 19.86 6.58
N ASP A 143 -7.77 20.09 7.53
CA ASP A 143 -7.97 21.40 8.18
C ASP A 143 -6.82 21.76 9.14
N ASP A 144 -6.91 22.94 9.78
CA ASP A 144 -5.90 23.41 10.74
C ASP A 144 -5.77 22.51 11.98
N GLY A 145 -6.77 21.67 12.24
CA GLY A 145 -6.76 20.64 13.29
C GLY A 145 -6.24 19.28 12.81
N ASP A 146 -5.69 19.22 11.59
CA ASP A 146 -5.23 18.02 10.90
C ASP A 146 -6.32 16.94 10.75
N ARG A 147 -7.57 17.37 10.55
CA ARG A 147 -8.71 16.49 10.26
C ARG A 147 -9.07 16.58 8.78
N VAL A 148 -9.51 15.46 8.21
CA VAL A 148 -9.99 15.41 6.81
C VAL A 148 -11.14 16.43 6.62
N LYS A 149 -10.98 17.37 5.68
CA LYS A 149 -11.95 18.47 5.42
C LYS A 149 -13.23 17.98 4.77
N ASP A 150 -13.06 17.25 3.68
CA ASP A 150 -14.14 16.83 2.80
C ASP A 150 -14.34 15.33 2.90
N LYS A 151 -15.59 14.88 2.72
CA LYS A 151 -15.88 13.46 2.65
C LYS A 151 -15.05 12.82 1.52
N PRO A 152 -14.15 11.87 1.81
CA PRO A 152 -13.35 11.23 0.78
C PRO A 152 -14.22 10.55 -0.27
N LEU A 153 -13.82 10.68 -1.55
CA LEU A 153 -14.38 9.86 -2.60
C LEU A 153 -13.98 8.40 -2.35
N TRP A 154 -12.70 8.08 -2.47
CA TRP A 154 -12.15 6.74 -2.28
C TRP A 154 -11.54 6.57 -0.88
N THR A 155 -12.31 6.02 0.07
CA THR A 155 -11.86 5.96 1.47
C THR A 155 -10.57 5.16 1.69
N TYR A 156 -10.35 4.10 0.92
CA TYR A 156 -9.15 3.29 0.98
C TYR A 156 -7.88 4.02 0.51
N PHE A 157 -8.01 5.07 -0.32
CA PHE A 157 -6.86 5.91 -0.68
C PHE A 157 -6.34 6.69 0.52
N ASN A 158 -7.22 7.31 1.31
CA ASN A 158 -6.81 8.03 2.52
C ASN A 158 -6.14 7.11 3.53
N VAL A 159 -6.65 5.90 3.73
CA VAL A 159 -6.01 4.91 4.63
C VAL A 159 -4.64 4.46 4.08
N ALA A 160 -4.51 4.28 2.77
CA ALA A 160 -3.24 3.98 2.12
C ALA A 160 -2.23 5.16 2.17
N GLU A 161 -2.70 6.41 2.17
CA GLU A 161 -1.86 7.58 2.44
C GLU A 161 -1.39 7.61 3.91
N ALA A 162 -2.24 7.24 4.87
CA ALA A 162 -1.89 7.12 6.29
C ALA A 162 -0.75 6.10 6.53
N HIS A 163 -0.73 4.99 5.78
CA HIS A 163 0.41 4.06 5.78
C HIS A 163 1.73 4.72 5.38
N GLN A 164 1.71 5.66 4.42
CA GLN A 164 2.94 6.37 4.02
C GLN A 164 3.46 7.22 5.17
N TRP A 165 2.57 7.91 5.90
CA TRP A 165 2.94 8.71 7.06
C TRP A 165 3.53 7.87 8.19
N LEU A 166 2.96 6.68 8.41
CA LEU A 166 3.52 5.70 9.35
C LEU A 166 4.95 5.30 8.93
N ALA A 167 5.15 4.95 7.65
CA ALA A 167 6.45 4.57 7.10
C ALA A 167 7.49 5.71 7.13
N LEU A 168 7.04 6.97 7.08
CA LEU A 168 7.85 8.18 7.23
C LEU A 168 8.12 8.56 8.70
N GLY A 169 7.66 7.75 9.67
CA GLY A 169 7.88 7.99 11.09
C GLY A 169 7.02 9.12 11.68
N GLN A 170 5.86 9.39 11.07
CA GLN A 170 4.90 10.41 11.51
C GLN A 170 3.54 9.77 11.87
N PRO A 171 3.51 8.90 12.90
CA PRO A 171 2.31 8.13 13.23
C PRO A 171 1.14 8.99 13.69
N ASP A 172 1.37 10.21 14.19
CA ASP A 172 0.29 11.11 14.61
C ASP A 172 -0.68 11.43 13.45
N LYS A 173 -0.14 11.59 12.23
CA LYS A 173 -0.96 11.78 11.02
C LYS A 173 -1.81 10.55 10.72
N ALA A 174 -1.24 9.35 10.82
CA ALA A 174 -2.00 8.11 10.65
C ALA A 174 -3.10 7.94 11.72
N TRP A 175 -2.81 8.30 12.97
CA TRP A 175 -3.80 8.31 14.06
C TRP A 175 -4.92 9.33 13.83
N ASN A 176 -4.61 10.51 13.29
CA ASN A 176 -5.62 11.52 12.95
C ASN A 176 -6.61 11.00 11.91
N ASP A 177 -6.10 10.37 10.86
CA ASP A 177 -6.93 9.80 9.80
C ASP A 177 -7.77 8.63 10.34
N LEU A 178 -7.18 7.73 11.14
CA LEU A 178 -7.90 6.63 11.80
C LEU A 178 -9.04 7.13 12.70
N ARG A 179 -8.80 8.16 13.52
CA ARG A 179 -9.84 8.76 14.37
C ARG A 179 -10.97 9.32 13.53
N TRP A 180 -10.66 10.04 12.46
CA TRP A 180 -11.68 10.55 11.55
C TRP A 180 -12.53 9.41 11.00
N PHE A 181 -11.92 8.31 10.55
CA PHE A 181 -12.66 7.15 10.05
C PHE A 181 -13.53 6.48 11.12
N TRP A 182 -13.05 6.34 12.35
CA TRP A 182 -13.86 5.79 13.45
C TRP A 182 -15.05 6.68 13.80
N ASP A 183 -14.92 7.99 13.65
CA ASP A 183 -16.00 8.96 13.86
C ASP A 183 -16.96 9.04 12.66
N ASN A 184 -16.55 8.59 11.46
CA ASN A 184 -17.27 8.73 10.19
C ASN A 184 -17.55 7.37 9.51
N GLN A 185 -18.27 6.50 10.22
CA GLN A 185 -18.68 5.18 9.72
C GLN A 185 -19.93 5.28 8.83
N ALA A 186 -20.00 4.46 7.77
CA ALA A 186 -21.20 4.32 6.95
C ALA A 186 -22.38 3.71 7.72
N SER A 187 -22.07 2.77 8.62
CA SER A 187 -23.02 2.20 9.59
C SER A 187 -22.44 2.33 11.00
N PRO A 188 -22.90 3.31 11.80
CA PRO A 188 -22.35 3.57 13.14
C PRO A 188 -22.33 2.32 14.04
N GLY A 189 -21.16 2.02 14.60
CA GLY A 189 -20.92 0.87 15.48
C GLY A 189 -20.53 -0.42 14.77
N LEU A 190 -20.64 -0.48 13.44
CA LEU A 190 -20.25 -1.66 12.65
C LEU A 190 -18.87 -1.51 12.00
N PHE A 191 -18.23 -0.33 12.12
CA PHE A 191 -16.91 -0.05 11.56
C PHE A 191 -16.82 -0.35 10.07
N THR A 192 -17.81 0.13 9.32
CA THR A 192 -17.85 0.00 7.86
C THR A 192 -17.75 1.37 7.18
N TRP A 193 -17.17 1.38 5.98
CA TRP A 193 -16.96 2.58 5.16
C TRP A 193 -17.35 2.31 3.71
N TRP A 194 -17.53 3.37 2.92
CA TRP A 194 -17.95 3.32 1.52
C TRP A 194 -16.76 3.18 0.57
N GLU A 195 -16.98 2.64 -0.64
CA GLU A 195 -15.99 2.68 -1.72
C GLU A 195 -15.84 4.11 -2.24
N GLY A 196 -16.94 4.64 -2.79
CA GLY A 196 -17.02 5.86 -3.58
C GLY A 196 -18.31 6.65 -3.35
N SER A 197 -18.75 7.38 -4.37
CA SER A 197 -20.02 8.08 -4.38
C SER A 197 -21.14 7.20 -4.95
N GLY A 198 -21.36 6.06 -4.31
CA GLY A 198 -22.30 5.03 -4.74
C GLY A 198 -21.60 3.70 -4.98
N GLU A 199 -22.04 2.98 -6.02
CA GLU A 199 -21.47 1.69 -6.42
C GLU A 199 -20.99 1.78 -7.86
N GLU A 200 -19.78 2.29 -8.06
CA GLU A 200 -19.22 2.55 -9.39
C GLU A 200 -18.99 1.26 -10.21
N ASN A 201 -18.83 0.12 -9.53
CA ASN A 201 -18.53 -1.18 -10.13
C ASN A 201 -19.70 -2.20 -10.04
N THR A 202 -20.94 -1.72 -9.92
CA THR A 202 -22.11 -2.58 -9.70
C THR A 202 -22.58 -3.36 -10.93
N PHE A 203 -23.06 -4.58 -10.69
CA PHE A 203 -23.83 -5.39 -11.64
C PHE A 203 -25.35 -5.27 -11.44
N HIS A 204 -25.79 -4.34 -10.59
CA HIS A 204 -27.18 -4.10 -10.21
C HIS A 204 -27.92 -5.35 -9.65
N ARG A 205 -27.17 -6.24 -9.00
CA ARG A 205 -27.70 -7.49 -8.43
C ARG A 205 -28.13 -7.36 -6.98
N TRP A 206 -27.44 -6.52 -6.20
CA TRP A 206 -27.72 -6.38 -4.78
C TRP A 206 -29.06 -5.68 -4.53
N GLU A 207 -29.50 -4.82 -5.45
CA GLU A 207 -30.80 -4.14 -5.42
C GLU A 207 -31.98 -5.11 -5.51
N GLN A 208 -31.75 -6.32 -6.04
CA GLN A 208 -32.74 -7.39 -6.10
C GLN A 208 -32.80 -8.19 -4.78
N ALA A 209 -31.76 -8.08 -3.94
CA ALA A 209 -31.64 -8.78 -2.67
C ALA A 209 -31.80 -7.85 -1.45
N ARG A 210 -31.67 -6.53 -1.63
CA ARG A 210 -31.89 -5.55 -0.57
C ARG A 210 -33.37 -5.60 -0.19
N GLY A 211 -33.65 -5.68 1.10
CA GLY A 211 -35.01 -5.56 1.63
C GLY A 211 -35.54 -4.13 1.43
N TRP A 212 -36.18 -3.58 2.45
CA TRP A 212 -36.93 -2.33 2.30
C TRP A 212 -36.06 -1.08 2.53
N VAL A 213 -34.76 -1.28 2.73
CA VAL A 213 -33.78 -0.23 3.02
C VAL A 213 -33.08 0.25 1.74
N ALA A 214 -32.74 1.55 1.73
CA ALA A 214 -32.02 2.20 0.65
C ALA A 214 -30.79 2.93 1.22
N PRO A 215 -29.75 2.20 1.67
CA PRO A 215 -28.54 2.84 2.15
C PRO A 215 -27.86 3.59 1.01
N SER A 216 -27.17 4.68 1.34
CA SER A 216 -26.44 5.46 0.34
C SER A 216 -25.18 4.75 -0.19
N HIS A 217 -24.72 3.70 0.50
CA HIS A 217 -23.51 2.91 0.20
C HIS A 217 -23.75 1.43 0.52
N VAL A 218 -23.21 0.50 -0.27
CA VAL A 218 -23.19 -0.93 0.11
C VAL A 218 -21.95 -1.18 0.97
N THR A 219 -22.17 -1.63 2.20
CA THR A 219 -21.07 -1.86 3.16
C THR A 219 -21.22 -3.21 3.87
N PRO A 220 -20.12 -3.83 4.35
CA PRO A 220 -18.74 -3.35 4.33
C PRO A 220 -18.13 -3.32 2.93
N HIS A 221 -17.50 -2.20 2.58
CA HIS A 221 -16.62 -2.19 1.43
C HIS A 221 -15.24 -2.73 1.83
N TYR A 222 -14.84 -3.86 1.24
CA TYR A 222 -13.72 -4.64 1.75
C TYR A 222 -12.35 -4.04 1.48
N TRP A 223 -12.18 -3.15 0.49
CA TRP A 223 -10.90 -2.48 0.27
C TRP A 223 -10.52 -1.60 1.46
N THR A 224 -11.45 -0.77 1.94
CA THR A 224 -11.20 0.12 3.08
C THR A 224 -11.06 -0.67 4.37
N ALA A 225 -11.91 -1.67 4.59
CA ALA A 225 -11.81 -2.53 5.77
C ALA A 225 -10.46 -3.27 5.83
N ALA A 226 -9.96 -3.76 4.68
CA ALA A 226 -8.65 -4.39 4.59
C ALA A 226 -7.52 -3.40 4.88
N GLU A 227 -7.55 -2.21 4.28
CA GLU A 227 -6.53 -1.18 4.53
C GLU A 227 -6.51 -0.72 5.99
N MET A 228 -7.67 -0.55 6.62
CA MET A 228 -7.77 -0.20 8.05
C MET A 228 -7.15 -1.27 8.94
N LEU A 229 -7.40 -2.55 8.64
CA LEU A 229 -6.77 -3.66 9.38
C LEU A 229 -5.25 -3.68 9.15
N LEU A 230 -4.81 -3.56 7.90
CA LEU A 230 -3.39 -3.60 7.54
C LEU A 230 -2.62 -2.44 8.20
N LEU A 231 -3.18 -1.24 8.23
CA LEU A 231 -2.56 -0.09 8.90
C LEU A 231 -2.37 -0.36 10.39
N GLN A 232 -3.42 -0.86 11.06
CA GLN A 232 -3.33 -1.20 12.48
C GLN A 232 -2.31 -2.31 12.76
N LEU A 233 -2.15 -3.28 11.85
CA LEU A 233 -1.10 -4.30 11.96
C LEU A 233 0.29 -3.71 11.75
N ASP A 234 0.48 -2.85 10.75
CA ASP A 234 1.75 -2.18 10.47
C ASP A 234 2.15 -1.23 11.61
N MET A 235 1.17 -0.60 12.29
CA MET A 235 1.42 0.17 13.50
C MET A 235 2.05 -0.66 14.63
N LEU A 236 1.79 -1.98 14.66
CA LEU A 236 2.38 -2.91 15.62
C LEU A 236 3.75 -3.43 15.16
N ALA A 237 3.88 -3.84 13.89
CA ALA A 237 5.17 -4.03 13.24
C ALA A 237 5.03 -4.14 11.72
N TYR A 238 6.03 -3.63 10.99
CA TYR A 238 6.13 -3.77 9.53
C TYR A 238 7.59 -3.95 9.09
N LEU A 239 7.81 -4.31 7.82
CA LEU A 239 9.14 -4.38 7.22
C LEU A 239 9.42 -3.10 6.43
N ASP A 240 10.44 -2.33 6.83
CA ASP A 240 11.01 -1.29 5.99
C ASP A 240 11.92 -1.95 4.93
N GLU A 241 11.53 -1.85 3.66
CA GLU A 241 12.23 -2.44 2.52
C GLU A 241 12.96 -1.40 1.67
N SER A 242 13.18 -0.20 2.21
CA SER A 242 13.91 0.86 1.49
C SER A 242 15.41 0.61 1.39
N GLY A 243 15.97 -0.22 2.28
CA GLY A 243 17.38 -0.61 2.29
C GLY A 243 17.71 -1.79 1.37
N SER A 244 18.99 -2.19 1.36
CA SER A 244 19.44 -3.42 0.66
C SER A 244 18.87 -4.69 1.29
N GLU A 245 18.66 -4.66 2.61
CA GLU A 245 18.04 -5.72 3.41
C GLU A 245 16.82 -5.15 4.16
N PRO A 246 15.73 -5.91 4.30
CA PRO A 246 14.58 -5.46 5.07
C PRO A 246 14.93 -5.27 6.55
N THR A 247 14.39 -4.21 7.15
CA THR A 247 14.47 -3.95 8.60
C THR A 247 13.08 -4.09 9.21
N LEU A 248 12.96 -4.87 10.28
CA LEU A 248 11.73 -4.96 11.05
C LEU A 248 11.57 -3.74 11.95
N VAL A 249 10.50 -2.98 11.74
CA VAL A 249 10.12 -1.85 12.58
C VAL A 249 9.07 -2.31 13.58
N ILE A 250 9.31 -2.11 14.88
CA ILE A 250 8.40 -2.50 15.96
C ILE A 250 7.71 -1.27 16.54
N GLY A 251 6.38 -1.33 16.64
CA GLY A 251 5.57 -0.34 17.36
C GLY A 251 5.61 1.06 16.75
N ALA A 252 5.64 1.16 15.42
CA ALA A 252 5.68 2.45 14.71
C ALA A 252 4.49 3.35 15.05
N GLY A 253 3.32 2.76 15.32
CA GLY A 253 2.11 3.48 15.72
C GLY A 253 1.85 3.49 17.22
N VAL A 254 2.77 2.99 18.06
CA VAL A 254 2.59 3.00 19.53
C VAL A 254 2.65 4.45 20.03
N PRO A 255 1.58 4.98 20.66
CA PRO A 255 1.61 6.30 21.29
C PRO A 255 2.54 6.35 22.50
N LYS A 256 3.06 7.54 22.83
CA LYS A 256 4.02 7.70 23.95
C LYS A 256 3.40 7.33 25.30
N GLU A 257 2.13 7.64 25.49
CA GLU A 257 1.35 7.34 26.69
C GLU A 257 1.22 5.82 26.96
N TRP A 258 1.41 4.97 25.95
CA TRP A 258 1.38 3.52 26.15
C TRP A 258 2.70 2.97 26.68
N LEU A 259 3.78 3.75 26.67
CA LEU A 259 5.11 3.29 27.11
C LEU A 259 5.20 3.03 28.62
N ASP A 260 4.26 3.56 29.41
CA ASP A 260 4.13 3.27 30.84
C ASP A 260 3.43 1.93 31.11
N MET A 261 2.82 1.34 30.07
CA MET A 261 2.12 0.06 30.15
C MET A 261 3.04 -1.10 29.76
N THR A 262 2.68 -2.32 30.19
CA THR A 262 3.25 -3.52 29.58
C THR A 262 2.44 -3.88 28.34
N MET A 263 3.11 -4.03 27.20
CA MET A 263 2.48 -4.40 25.93
C MET A 263 3.11 -5.68 25.40
N ASN A 264 2.31 -6.56 24.80
CA ASN A 264 2.83 -7.70 24.07
C ASN A 264 1.99 -7.98 22.83
N ILE A 265 2.66 -8.42 21.77
CA ILE A 265 2.07 -8.91 20.53
C ILE A 265 2.62 -10.30 20.26
N LYS A 266 1.75 -11.19 19.78
CA LYS A 266 2.12 -12.57 19.44
C LYS A 266 1.59 -12.96 18.06
N GLY A 267 2.42 -13.67 17.32
CA GLY A 267 2.04 -14.33 16.07
C GLY A 267 1.83 -13.38 14.89
N LEU A 268 2.33 -12.15 14.96
CA LEU A 268 2.22 -11.19 13.85
C LEU A 268 3.01 -11.72 12.66
N SER A 269 2.36 -11.82 11.50
CA SER A 269 2.98 -12.39 10.30
C SER A 269 3.63 -11.30 9.46
N THR A 270 4.86 -11.54 9.04
CA THR A 270 5.61 -10.71 8.09
C THR A 270 6.10 -11.58 6.93
N ARG A 271 6.61 -10.98 5.85
CA ARG A 271 7.20 -11.73 4.73
C ARG A 271 8.42 -12.56 5.15
N LEU A 272 9.09 -12.18 6.24
CA LEU A 272 10.26 -12.88 6.77
C LEU A 272 9.90 -13.95 7.82
N GLY A 273 8.64 -14.04 8.25
CA GLY A 273 8.21 -15.01 9.25
C GLY A 273 7.34 -14.40 10.35
N LYS A 274 7.20 -15.11 11.47
CA LYS A 274 6.37 -14.66 12.60
C LYS A 274 7.18 -13.85 13.61
N VAL A 275 6.58 -12.78 14.11
CA VAL A 275 7.16 -11.88 15.11
C VAL A 275 6.29 -11.89 16.37
N ASP A 276 6.94 -12.06 17.52
CA ASP A 276 6.40 -11.64 18.81
C ASP A 276 7.25 -10.50 19.35
N TRP A 277 6.64 -9.59 20.10
CA TRP A 277 7.40 -8.62 20.87
C TRP A 277 6.72 -8.29 22.20
N GLU A 278 7.53 -7.91 23.17
CA GLU A 278 7.10 -7.48 24.50
C GLU A 278 7.83 -6.20 24.88
N TRP A 279 7.06 -5.19 25.27
CA TRP A 279 7.54 -4.00 25.95
C TRP A 279 7.24 -4.11 27.44
N ARG A 280 8.29 -4.09 28.27
CA ARG A 280 8.15 -4.18 29.73
C ARG A 280 9.26 -3.42 30.43
N LYS A 281 8.88 -2.49 31.33
CA LYS A 281 9.81 -1.71 32.18
C LYS A 281 10.96 -1.07 31.39
N GLY A 282 10.63 -0.39 30.29
CA GLY A 282 11.62 0.33 29.47
C GLY A 282 12.50 -0.56 28.59
N LYS A 283 12.14 -1.84 28.39
CA LYS A 283 12.92 -2.81 27.61
C LYS A 283 12.05 -3.46 26.55
N MET A 284 12.59 -3.59 25.34
CA MET A 284 11.96 -4.31 24.25
C MET A 284 12.59 -5.70 24.11
N THR A 285 11.77 -6.75 24.09
CA THR A 285 12.19 -8.10 23.68
C THR A 285 11.45 -8.50 22.42
N VAL A 286 12.17 -8.98 21.41
CA VAL A 286 11.61 -9.40 20.12
C VAL A 286 11.99 -10.85 19.86
N TRP A 287 11.03 -11.67 19.44
CA TRP A 287 11.25 -13.05 19.01
C TRP A 287 10.93 -13.17 17.53
N LEU A 288 11.94 -13.56 16.74
CA LEU A 288 11.84 -13.71 15.29
C LEU A 288 11.86 -15.19 14.92
N ARG A 289 10.74 -15.70 14.42
CA ARG A 289 10.62 -17.06 13.88
C ARG A 289 10.58 -16.99 12.36
N GLY A 290 11.75 -17.07 11.73
CA GLY A 290 11.93 -16.97 10.30
C GLY A 290 13.30 -16.42 9.93
N GLU A 291 13.36 -15.68 8.83
CA GLU A 291 14.58 -15.04 8.34
C GLU A 291 15.07 -13.95 9.31
N LYS A 292 16.38 -13.90 9.54
CA LYS A 292 16.99 -12.91 10.44
C LYS A 292 17.00 -11.55 9.76
N CYS A 293 16.65 -10.50 10.49
CA CYS A 293 16.71 -9.12 10.00
C CYS A 293 17.13 -8.15 11.12
N ALA A 294 17.53 -6.94 10.73
CA ALA A 294 17.73 -5.86 11.68
C ALA A 294 16.39 -5.45 12.31
N VAL A 295 16.43 -4.96 13.54
CA VAL A 295 15.25 -4.51 14.28
C VAL A 295 15.43 -3.04 14.66
N LYS A 296 14.40 -2.23 14.38
CA LYS A 296 14.29 -0.83 14.76
C LYS A 296 12.99 -0.61 15.54
N LEU A 297 12.99 0.34 16.48
CA LEU A 297 11.78 0.74 17.19
C LEU A 297 11.13 1.95 16.52
N GLY A 298 9.81 2.07 16.70
CA GLY A 298 9.01 3.22 16.31
C GLY A 298 9.43 4.52 17.01
N PRO A 299 8.94 5.66 16.52
CA PRO A 299 9.39 6.99 16.96
C PRO A 299 9.04 7.36 18.40
N ALA A 300 8.07 6.67 19.03
CA ALA A 300 7.74 6.91 20.43
C ALA A 300 8.82 6.40 21.40
N PHE A 301 9.56 5.35 21.03
CA PHE A 301 10.58 4.75 21.88
C PHE A 301 11.87 5.59 21.86
N LYS A 302 12.56 5.69 23.00
CA LYS A 302 13.82 6.44 23.08
C LYS A 302 14.89 5.79 22.19
N PRO A 303 15.77 6.56 21.52
CA PRO A 303 16.81 6.00 20.65
C PRO A 303 17.78 5.02 21.34
N ASP A 304 18.01 5.18 22.64
CA ASP A 304 18.89 4.36 23.48
C ASP A 304 18.18 3.16 24.14
N THR A 305 16.92 2.91 23.77
CA THR A 305 16.13 1.81 24.30
C THR A 305 16.81 0.47 24.03
N LYS A 306 17.01 -0.32 25.08
CA LYS A 306 17.62 -1.67 24.96
C LYS A 306 16.66 -2.63 24.26
N VAL A 307 17.10 -3.19 23.14
CA VAL A 307 16.39 -4.21 22.37
C VAL A 307 17.10 -5.56 22.52
N LYS A 308 16.37 -6.59 22.96
CA LYS A 308 16.86 -7.97 22.99
C LYS A 308 16.16 -8.78 21.90
N VAL A 309 16.90 -9.18 20.87
CA VAL A 309 16.39 -10.04 19.79
C VAL A 309 16.69 -11.51 20.11
N LYS A 310 15.70 -12.37 19.91
CA LYS A 310 15.77 -13.83 20.07
C LYS A 310 15.30 -14.49 18.77
N HIS A 311 15.89 -15.64 18.46
CA HIS A 311 15.55 -16.48 17.31
C HIS A 311 15.08 -17.84 17.79
#